data_AF-A0A955RH04-F1
#
_entry.id   AF-A0A955RH04-F1
#
_cell.length_a   1.000
_cell.length_b   1.000
_cell.length_c   1.000
_cell.angle_alpha   90.00
_cell.angle_beta   90.00
_cell.angle_gamma   90.00
#
_symmetry.space_group_name_H-M   'P 1'
#
loop_
_entity.id
_entity.type
_entity.pdbx_description
1 polymer ?
#
loop_
_entity_poly.entity_id
_entity_poly.type
_entity_poly.pdbx_seq_one_letter_code
_entity_poly.pdbx_strand_id
1 'polypeptide(L)'
;MSKILIYSFRTFLYINDLPIEPFIFYKLKESLTQFEKLILEEKPSYIIGIADNKRSSRFESQTVNIFNQNKVLRGGKNKFDLSVINIPLKINKGFTTSFCNWTAYRISDFLLKGNMKISHSFIHLNRNDITLFNECINQLTSQ
;
A
#
# COMPACT_ATOMS: atom_id res chain seq x y z
N MET A 1 18.27 -0.48 10.40
CA MET A 1 17.83 -0.72 9.01
C MET A 1 16.48 -1.39 8.98
N SER A 2 15.44 -0.56 8.99
CA SER A 2 14.06 -0.98 8.75
C SER A 2 13.88 -1.35 7.28
N LYS A 3 13.36 -2.54 7.00
CA LYS A 3 13.12 -2.99 5.62
C LYS A 3 11.73 -2.55 5.16
N ILE A 4 11.66 -1.98 3.95
CA ILE A 4 10.43 -1.47 3.36
C ILE A 4 10.10 -2.28 2.11
N LEU A 5 8.86 -2.77 2.01
CA LEU A 5 8.31 -3.26 0.75
C LEU A 5 7.38 -2.21 0.15
N ILE A 6 7.62 -1.88 -1.11
CA ILE A 6 6.70 -1.04 -1.90
C ILE A 6 5.94 -1.95 -2.84
N TYR A 7 4.63 -1.74 -2.98
CA TYR A 7 3.84 -2.36 -4.04
C TYR A 7 3.07 -1.34 -4.85
N SER A 8 2.86 -1.63 -6.12
CA SER A 8 2.14 -0.78 -7.04
C SER A 8 1.34 -1.60 -8.06
N PHE A 9 0.76 -0.92 -9.04
CA PHE A 9 -0.06 -1.50 -10.09
C PHE A 9 0.52 -1.17 -11.45
N ARG A 10 0.19 -1.97 -12.47
CA ARG A 10 0.64 -1.77 -13.85
C ARG A 10 0.35 -0.36 -14.42
N THR A 11 -0.62 0.34 -13.84
CA THR A 11 -1.04 1.69 -14.26
C THR A 11 -0.23 2.80 -13.61
N PHE A 12 0.67 2.49 -12.68
CA PHE A 12 1.53 3.49 -12.07
C PHE A 12 2.64 3.86 -13.04
N LEU A 13 2.68 5.13 -13.44
CA LEU A 13 3.53 5.59 -14.54
C LEU A 13 4.97 5.90 -14.13
N TYR A 14 5.25 5.93 -12.83
CA TYR A 14 6.49 6.48 -12.28
C TYR A 14 7.34 5.42 -11.55
N ILE A 15 7.24 4.16 -11.98
CA ILE A 15 7.97 3.03 -11.36
C ILE A 15 9.48 3.28 -11.36
N ASN A 16 10.02 3.80 -12.47
CA ASN A 16 11.45 4.03 -12.65
C ASN A 16 11.98 5.21 -11.84
N ASP A 17 11.10 6.04 -11.28
CA ASP A 17 11.49 7.21 -10.49
C ASP A 17 11.60 6.88 -8.99
N LEU A 18 11.35 5.64 -8.57
CA LEU A 18 11.34 5.24 -7.16
C LEU A 18 12.73 4.77 -6.68
N PRO A 19 13.07 4.95 -5.39
CA PRO A 19 14.36 4.55 -4.82
C PRO A 19 14.46 3.04 -4.59
N ILE A 20 13.33 2.33 -4.59
CA ILE A 20 13.23 0.88 -4.38
C ILE A 20 12.29 0.33 -5.45
N GLU A 21 12.69 -0.77 -6.07
CA GLU A 21 11.85 -1.46 -7.06
C GLU A 21 10.55 -1.96 -6.39
N PRO A 22 9.36 -1.51 -6.85
CA PRO A 22 8.11 -1.93 -6.26
C PRO A 22 7.68 -3.30 -6.79
N PHE A 23 7.01 -4.09 -5.96
CA PHE A 23 6.27 -5.26 -6.43
C PHE A 23 5.04 -4.81 -7.24
N ILE A 24 4.92 -5.28 -8.48
CA ILE A 24 3.81 -4.90 -9.36
C ILE A 24 2.68 -5.93 -9.31
N PHE A 25 1.50 -5.50 -8.88
CA PHE A 25 0.28 -6.30 -8.96
C PHE A 25 -0.27 -6.32 -10.39
N TYR A 26 -0.09 -7.45 -11.07
CA TYR A 26 -0.63 -7.71 -12.41
C TYR A 26 -2.01 -8.39 -12.38
N LYS A 27 -2.18 -9.35 -11.46
CA LYS A 27 -3.42 -10.13 -11.30
C LYS A 27 -3.75 -10.30 -9.82
N LEU A 28 -5.01 -10.09 -9.45
CA LEU A 28 -5.46 -10.05 -8.05
C LEU A 28 -4.97 -11.23 -7.20
N LYS A 29 -5.31 -12.47 -7.58
CA LYS A 29 -5.03 -13.65 -6.73
C LYS A 29 -3.58 -14.11 -6.82
N GLU A 30 -3.06 -14.27 -8.04
CA GLU A 30 -1.68 -14.75 -8.26
C GLU A 30 -0.65 -13.80 -7.65
N SER A 31 -0.77 -12.49 -7.93
CA SER A 31 0.16 -11.49 -7.39
C SER A 31 0.01 -11.34 -5.88
N LEU A 32 -1.21 -11.51 -5.32
CA LEU A 32 -1.38 -11.49 -3.87
C LEU A 32 -0.62 -12.63 -3.20
N THR A 33 -0.75 -13.86 -3.68
CA THR A 33 -0.02 -15.01 -3.11
C THR A 33 1.50 -14.86 -3.22
N GLN A 34 2.00 -14.29 -4.32
CA GLN A 34 3.42 -13.97 -4.48
C GLN A 34 3.86 -12.89 -3.48
N PHE A 35 3.05 -11.84 -3.30
CA PHE A 35 3.37 -10.77 -2.37
C PHE A 35 3.29 -11.24 -0.90
N GLU A 36 2.34 -12.10 -0.54
CA GLU A 36 2.27 -12.74 0.78
C GLU A 36 3.53 -13.54 1.09
N LYS A 37 4.06 -14.30 0.12
CA LYS A 37 5.35 -15.00 0.27
C LYS A 37 6.51 -14.02 0.45
N LEU A 38 6.56 -12.96 -0.36
CA LEU A 38 7.58 -11.93 -0.24
C LEU A 38 7.56 -11.26 1.15
N ILE A 39 6.38 -10.97 1.71
CA ILE A 39 6.25 -10.43 3.08
C ILE A 39 6.85 -11.40 4.11
N LEU A 40 6.58 -12.70 3.98
CA LEU A 40 7.08 -13.73 4.91
C LEU A 40 8.61 -13.92 4.82
N GLU A 41 9.15 -13.87 3.60
CA GLU A 41 10.58 -14.00 3.32
C GLU A 41 11.35 -12.78 3.80
N GLU A 42 10.87 -11.59 3.41
CA GLU A 42 11.58 -10.34 3.62
C GLU A 42 11.38 -9.75 5.02
N LYS A 43 10.26 -10.09 5.68
CA LYS A 43 9.87 -9.63 7.03
C LYS A 43 10.02 -8.10 7.20
N PRO A 44 9.37 -7.29 6.33
CA PRO A 44 9.54 -5.84 6.38
C PRO A 44 8.96 -5.22 7.64
N SER A 45 9.48 -4.06 8.03
CA SER A 45 8.90 -3.22 9.07
C SER A 45 7.75 -2.36 8.51
N TYR A 46 7.82 -2.03 7.23
CA TYR A 46 6.84 -1.20 6.52
C TYR A 46 6.44 -1.81 5.19
N ILE A 47 5.14 -1.72 4.88
CA ILE A 47 4.58 -1.98 3.56
C ILE A 47 3.90 -0.71 3.09
N ILE A 48 4.24 -0.25 1.88
CA ILE A 48 3.70 0.97 1.31
C ILE A 48 3.10 0.65 -0.07
N GLY A 49 1.77 0.72 -0.16
CA GLY A 49 1.08 0.68 -1.45
C GLY A 49 1.10 2.06 -2.10
N ILE A 50 1.41 2.11 -3.39
CA ILE A 50 1.35 3.34 -4.19
C ILE A 50 0.49 3.15 -5.44
N ALA A 51 -0.24 4.19 -5.82
CA ALA A 51 -1.03 4.22 -7.05
C ALA A 51 -1.04 5.63 -7.66
N ASP A 52 -1.22 5.72 -8.97
CA ASP A 52 -1.23 7.01 -9.66
C ASP A 52 -2.47 7.83 -9.30
N ASN A 53 -2.28 9.13 -9.15
CA ASN A 53 -3.36 10.08 -8.96
C ASN A 53 -3.02 11.45 -9.58
N LYS A 54 -3.74 11.75 -10.65
CA LYS A 54 -3.55 12.94 -11.47
C LYS A 54 -3.84 14.27 -10.76
N ARG A 55 -4.59 14.26 -9.65
CA ARG A 55 -5.06 15.51 -9.00
C ARG A 55 -4.15 16.00 -7.89
N SER A 56 -3.92 15.17 -6.88
CA SER A 56 -3.15 15.55 -5.70
C SER A 56 -2.75 14.33 -4.89
N SER A 57 -1.53 14.29 -4.37
CA SER A 57 -1.11 13.18 -3.52
C SER A 57 -1.88 13.13 -2.21
N ARG A 58 -2.17 11.91 -1.74
CA ARG A 58 -2.85 11.69 -0.47
C ARG A 58 -2.60 10.30 0.10
N PHE A 59 -2.59 10.22 1.41
CA PHE A 59 -2.77 8.96 2.14
C PHE A 59 -4.22 8.52 2.11
N GLU A 60 -4.46 7.23 2.06
CA GLU A 60 -5.75 6.65 2.44
C GLU A 60 -5.69 6.31 3.94
N SER A 61 -6.66 6.76 4.73
CA SER A 61 -6.65 6.50 6.18
C SER A 61 -7.11 5.08 6.53
N GLN A 62 -7.78 4.41 5.61
CA GLN A 62 -8.40 3.11 5.84
C GLN A 62 -8.59 2.34 4.54
N THR A 63 -8.75 1.03 4.68
CA THR A 63 -9.22 0.13 3.63
C THR A 63 -10.41 -0.68 4.12
N VAL A 64 -11.38 -0.95 3.25
CA VAL A 64 -12.68 -1.51 3.61
C VAL A 64 -12.94 -2.85 2.94
N ASN A 65 -13.77 -3.69 3.58
CA ASN A 65 -14.19 -5.01 3.07
C ASN A 65 -15.24 -4.88 1.95
N ILE A 66 -15.01 -4.02 0.97
CA ILE A 66 -15.92 -3.74 -0.14
C ILE A 66 -15.11 -3.59 -1.42
N PHE A 67 -15.48 -4.34 -2.45
CA PHE A 67 -14.95 -4.20 -3.80
C PHE A 67 -16.11 -4.12 -4.78
N ASN A 68 -16.20 -3.00 -5.49
CA ASN A 68 -17.41 -2.55 -6.18
C ASN A 68 -18.64 -2.56 -5.24
N GLN A 69 -19.50 -3.56 -5.35
CA GLN A 69 -20.71 -3.75 -4.53
C GLN A 69 -20.66 -5.02 -3.67
N ASN A 70 -19.56 -5.78 -3.73
CA ASN A 70 -19.43 -7.07 -3.06
C ASN A 70 -18.43 -6.99 -1.90
N LYS A 71 -18.53 -7.92 -0.94
CA LYS A 71 -17.50 -8.08 0.10
C LYS A 71 -16.22 -8.63 -0.50
N VAL A 72 -15.07 -8.14 -0.02
CA VAL A 72 -13.75 -8.69 -0.35
C VAL A 72 -13.59 -10.09 0.26
N LEU A 73 -13.99 -10.25 1.52
CA LEU A 73 -14.00 -11.50 2.27
C LEU A 73 -15.30 -11.66 3.06
N ARG A 74 -15.98 -12.81 2.90
CA ARG A 74 -17.11 -13.17 3.76
C ARG A 74 -16.60 -13.39 5.20
N GLY A 75 -17.26 -12.78 6.18
CA GLY A 75 -16.86 -12.84 7.59
C GLY A 75 -15.62 -12.02 7.97
N GLY A 76 -14.99 -11.31 7.02
CA GLY A 76 -13.85 -10.44 7.32
C GLY A 76 -14.24 -9.16 8.06
N LYS A 77 -13.28 -8.55 8.75
CA LYS A 77 -13.44 -7.26 9.45
C LYS A 77 -13.96 -6.19 8.49
N ASN A 78 -14.82 -5.28 8.93
CA ASN A 78 -15.40 -4.26 8.03
C ASN A 78 -14.35 -3.33 7.40
N LYS A 79 -13.29 -3.00 8.15
CA LYS A 79 -12.21 -2.13 7.71
C LYS A 79 -10.92 -2.34 8.50
N PHE A 80 -9.82 -1.87 7.94
CA PHE A 80 -8.53 -1.72 8.59
C PHE A 80 -8.09 -0.27 8.49
N ASP A 81 -7.53 0.25 9.57
CA ASP A 81 -6.89 1.57 9.56
C ASP A 81 -5.50 1.42 8.94
N LEU A 82 -5.15 2.35 8.06
CA LEU A 82 -3.84 2.41 7.42
C LEU A 82 -2.97 3.43 8.14
N SER A 83 -1.70 3.09 8.29
CA SER A 83 -0.70 3.99 8.87
C SER A 83 -0.35 5.13 7.91
N VAL A 84 0.10 6.25 8.49
CA VAL A 84 0.60 7.42 7.77
C VAL A 84 2.07 7.58 8.12
N ILE A 85 2.92 7.68 7.10
CA ILE A 85 4.34 8.01 7.27
C ILE A 85 4.52 9.53 7.26
N ASN A 86 5.61 10.03 7.84
CA ASN A 86 5.85 11.46 8.05
C ASN A 86 6.21 12.20 6.74
N ILE A 87 5.23 12.32 5.84
CA ILE A 87 5.27 13.07 4.60
C ILE A 87 4.12 14.09 4.64
N PRO A 88 4.33 15.36 4.27
CA PRO A 88 3.30 16.39 4.31
C PRO A 88 2.25 16.25 3.19
N LEU A 89 1.59 15.08 3.12
CA LEU A 89 0.48 14.81 2.20
C LEU A 89 -0.85 14.90 2.95
N LYS A 90 -1.91 15.19 2.20
CA LYS A 90 -3.28 15.16 2.73
C LYS A 90 -3.66 13.73 3.11
N ILE A 91 -4.52 13.57 4.11
CA ILE A 91 -5.11 12.28 4.47
C ILE A 91 -6.56 12.27 3.96
N ASN A 92 -6.87 11.31 3.10
CA ASN A 92 -8.23 11.01 2.71
C ASN A 92 -8.92 10.21 3.81
N LYS A 93 -9.98 10.77 4.39
CA LYS A 93 -10.83 10.09 5.39
C LYS A 93 -11.92 9.22 4.76
N GLY A 94 -12.15 9.38 3.45
CA GLY A 94 -13.09 8.55 2.70
C GLY A 94 -12.57 7.14 2.47
N PHE A 95 -13.26 6.40 1.61
CA PHE A 95 -12.76 5.14 1.06
C PHE A 95 -13.19 5.01 -0.40
N THR A 96 -12.49 4.16 -1.13
CA THR A 96 -12.92 3.73 -2.46
C THR A 96 -13.18 2.23 -2.44
N THR A 97 -13.99 1.73 -3.37
CA THR A 97 -14.26 0.28 -3.51
C THR A 97 -13.48 -0.31 -4.70
N SER A 98 -12.32 0.28 -5.01
CA SER A 98 -11.52 0.01 -6.19
C SER A 98 -10.54 -1.16 -6.02
N PHE A 99 -9.78 -1.46 -7.07
CA PHE A 99 -8.70 -2.45 -7.04
C PHE A 99 -7.66 -2.14 -5.95
N CYS A 100 -7.30 -0.86 -5.81
CA CYS A 100 -6.39 -0.38 -4.77
C CYS A 100 -6.90 -0.74 -3.37
N ASN A 101 -8.20 -0.50 -3.12
CA ASN A 101 -8.83 -0.87 -1.85
C ASN A 101 -8.85 -2.39 -1.65
N TRP A 102 -9.19 -3.18 -2.67
CA TRP A 102 -9.17 -4.64 -2.56
C TRP A 102 -7.79 -5.15 -2.15
N THR A 103 -6.73 -4.67 -2.80
CA THR A 103 -5.35 -5.11 -2.51
C THR A 103 -4.93 -4.71 -1.11
N ALA A 104 -5.14 -3.44 -0.74
CA ALA A 104 -4.79 -2.97 0.59
C ALA A 104 -5.56 -3.72 1.70
N TYR A 105 -6.84 -4.04 1.47
CA TYR A 105 -7.65 -4.80 2.41
C TYR A 105 -7.10 -6.22 2.59
N ARG A 106 -6.78 -6.91 1.49
CA ARG A 106 -6.27 -8.29 1.53
C ARG A 106 -4.92 -8.39 2.22
N ILE A 107 -4.02 -7.44 1.97
CA ILE A 107 -2.74 -7.36 2.68
C ILE A 107 -2.98 -7.14 4.17
N SER A 108 -3.83 -6.18 4.55
CA SER A 108 -4.11 -5.89 5.96
C SER A 108 -4.73 -7.08 6.70
N ASP A 109 -5.64 -7.82 6.04
CA ASP A 109 -6.22 -9.05 6.58
C ASP A 109 -5.17 -10.15 6.76
N PHE A 110 -4.26 -10.33 5.80
CA PHE A 110 -3.14 -11.27 5.90
C PHE A 110 -2.21 -10.93 7.08
N LEU A 111 -1.82 -9.67 7.22
CA LEU A 111 -0.99 -9.19 8.33
C LEU A 111 -1.65 -9.45 9.69
N LEU A 112 -2.96 -9.14 9.81
CA LEU A 112 -3.72 -9.40 11.03
C LEU A 112 -3.74 -10.90 11.38
N LYS A 113 -4.07 -11.76 10.41
CA LYS A 113 -4.15 -13.21 10.61
C LYS A 113 -2.81 -13.83 10.99
N GLY A 114 -1.73 -13.31 10.44
CA GLY A 114 -0.37 -13.71 10.79
C GLY A 114 0.16 -13.10 12.10
N ASN A 115 -0.64 -12.29 12.80
CA ASN A 115 -0.23 -11.50 13.97
C ASN A 115 1.06 -10.70 13.72
N MET A 116 1.20 -10.16 12.50
CA MET A 116 2.40 -9.47 12.05
C MET A 116 2.37 -8.00 12.48
N LYS A 117 3.42 -7.55 13.16
CA LYS A 117 3.59 -6.14 13.57
C LYS A 117 4.26 -5.33 12.47
N ILE A 118 3.58 -5.21 11.32
CA ILE A 118 4.07 -4.49 10.13
C ILE A 118 3.17 -3.29 9.87
N SER A 119 3.77 -2.11 9.73
CA SER A 119 3.03 -0.88 9.40
C SER A 119 2.64 -0.90 7.93
N HIS A 120 1.35 -0.71 7.64
CA HIS A 120 0.83 -0.71 6.27
C HIS A 120 0.24 0.66 5.91
N SER A 121 0.77 1.28 4.86
CA SER A 121 0.31 2.56 4.32
C SER A 121 -0.17 2.40 2.88
N PHE A 122 -1.05 3.28 2.43
CA PHE A 122 -1.42 3.39 1.02
C PHE A 122 -1.45 4.86 0.59
N ILE A 123 -0.79 5.17 -0.53
CA ILE A 123 -0.63 6.53 -1.05
C ILE A 123 -1.11 6.56 -2.51
N HIS A 124 -2.06 7.42 -2.79
CA HIS A 124 -2.32 7.84 -4.16
C HIS A 124 -1.38 9.00 -4.47
N LEU A 125 -0.35 8.77 -5.31
CA LEU A 125 0.75 9.69 -5.54
C LEU A 125 0.59 10.43 -6.88
N ASN A 126 0.82 11.73 -6.85
CA ASN A 126 0.95 12.59 -8.01
C ASN A 126 2.42 12.74 -8.38
N ARG A 127 2.69 12.94 -9.67
CA ARG A 127 4.06 13.14 -10.19
C ARG A 127 4.87 14.17 -9.41
N ASN A 128 4.24 15.29 -9.06
CA ASN A 128 4.92 16.42 -8.42
C ASN A 128 5.46 16.09 -7.02
N ASP A 129 4.94 15.03 -6.39
CA ASP A 129 5.32 14.63 -5.03
C ASP A 129 6.24 13.40 -4.99
N ILE A 130 6.70 12.90 -6.14
CA ILE A 130 7.61 11.73 -6.19
C ILE A 130 8.93 12.02 -5.49
N THR A 131 9.54 13.17 -5.76
CA THR A 131 10.81 13.56 -5.12
C THR A 131 10.67 13.57 -3.60
N LEU A 132 9.59 14.17 -3.09
CA LEU A 132 9.27 14.20 -1.67
C LEU A 132 9.03 12.79 -1.10
N PHE A 133 8.34 11.93 -1.84
CA PHE A 133 8.16 10.52 -1.46
C PHE A 133 9.51 9.81 -1.33
N ASN A 134 10.39 9.95 -2.32
CA ASN A 134 11.69 9.30 -2.36
C ASN A 134 12.59 9.74 -1.20
N GLU A 135 12.62 11.04 -0.89
CA GLU A 135 13.35 11.58 0.26
C GLU A 135 12.89 10.92 1.56
N CYS A 136 11.58 10.75 1.74
CA CYS A 136 11.05 10.07 2.92
C CYS A 136 11.41 8.58 2.99
N ILE A 137 11.31 7.86 1.86
CA ILE A 137 11.69 6.44 1.81
C ILE A 137 13.17 6.26 2.18
N ASN A 138 14.05 7.12 1.65
CA ASN A 138 15.48 7.08 1.96
C ASN A 138 15.77 7.36 3.44
N GLN A 139 15.02 8.27 4.07
CA GLN A 139 15.14 8.52 5.50
C GLN A 139 14.69 7.33 6.35
N LEU A 140 13.61 6.64 5.95
CA LEU A 140 13.10 5.47 6.67
C LEU A 140 14.03 4.25 6.56
N THR A 141 14.74 4.08 5.45
CA THR A 141 15.71 2.98 5.27
C THR A 141 17.05 3.24 5.93
N SER A 142 17.42 4.51 6.13
CA SER A 142 18.68 4.92 6.77
C SER A 142 18.66 4.81 8.30
N GLN A 143 17.52 4.49 8.91
CA GLN A 143 17.33 4.21 10.34
C GLN A 143 17.42 2.69 10.61
#